data_AF-A0A935VK51-F1
#
_entry.id   AF-A0A935VK51-F1
#
_cell.length_a   1.000
_cell.length_b   1.000
_cell.length_c   1.000
_cell.angle_alpha   90.00
_cell.angle_beta   90.00
_cell.angle_gamma   90.00
#
_symmetry.space_group_name_H-M   'P 1'
#
loop_
_entity.id
_entity.type
_entity.pdbx_description
1 polymer ?
#
loop_
_entity_poly.entity_id
_entity_poly.type
_entity_poly.pdbx_seq_one_letter_code
_entity_poly.pdbx_strand_id
1 'polypeptide(L)'
;MKRNSTIALLVIVNCVVSLFTLAQNPIYDNEKLVTINGFTIDAMEPHLHTNDSALFFNSLNDGVNTSLFFALRINDTTFNLVGAVPVVNQTVTPRLDAVASIDTMDNFYWVSTRGYPADFDNLHRIRFLQSGYTNFGRVHGDVYTYQPGYIIMDAAVNYYGDQLIYCNAYFNMSICGSIPCDASMGIAQKVNDSTFNKLPNTSTIMASINDTANFCVYAPNLTKDGLEFYYTRFLKTAFNTEIMVATRSNTNSAFGAPSILVGSPNVVPEAPTLTADKSKMYYHKKVGSTYKIFVRYRQLSTEIKENSLEDISLAHPNPANTVLNFKKEIFVTVYDLSGKIKFSGTTNEINVSEWANGIYFAKSGSSSFKFIVSH
;
A
#
# COMPACT_ATOMS: atom_id res chain seq x y z
N MET A 1 -14.60 -78.25 0.03
CA MET A 1 -14.38 -77.23 1.08
C MET A 1 -13.17 -76.38 0.71
N LYS A 2 -13.37 -75.26 -0.02
CA LYS A 2 -12.41 -74.15 -0.16
C LYS A 2 -13.24 -72.92 -0.56
N ARG A 3 -13.49 -72.01 0.38
CA ARG A 3 -14.13 -70.70 0.16
C ARG A 3 -13.02 -69.73 -0.26
N ASN A 4 -13.07 -69.24 -1.50
CA ASN A 4 -12.28 -68.09 -1.91
C ASN A 4 -13.07 -66.83 -1.56
N SER A 5 -12.59 -66.10 -0.56
CA SER A 5 -13.10 -64.79 -0.18
C SER A 5 -12.43 -63.73 -1.05
N THR A 6 -13.18 -63.13 -1.98
CA THR A 6 -12.72 -61.95 -2.72
C THR A 6 -13.00 -60.71 -1.87
N ILE A 7 -11.95 -60.13 -1.28
CA ILE A 7 -12.00 -58.85 -0.59
C ILE A 7 -12.00 -57.75 -1.66
N ALA A 8 -13.11 -57.04 -1.81
CA ALA A 8 -13.18 -55.82 -2.61
C ALA A 8 -12.61 -54.66 -1.77
N LEU A 9 -11.45 -54.15 -2.17
CA LEU A 9 -10.83 -52.97 -1.59
C LEU A 9 -11.50 -51.72 -2.19
N LEU A 10 -12.38 -51.08 -1.41
CA LEU A 10 -13.01 -49.81 -1.78
C LEU A 10 -12.01 -48.67 -1.51
N VAL A 11 -11.38 -48.16 -2.57
CA VAL A 11 -10.54 -46.95 -2.50
C VAL A 11 -11.46 -45.73 -2.54
N ILE A 12 -11.66 -45.09 -1.38
CA ILE A 12 -12.32 -43.78 -1.30
C ILE A 12 -11.28 -42.72 -1.67
N VAL A 13 -11.36 -42.20 -2.90
CA VAL A 13 -10.61 -41.01 -3.33
C VAL A 13 -11.29 -39.81 -2.69
N ASN A 14 -10.75 -39.32 -1.56
CA ASN A 14 -11.11 -38.02 -1.02
C ASN A 14 -10.61 -36.94 -1.98
N CYS A 15 -11.46 -36.56 -2.92
CA CYS A 15 -11.26 -35.39 -3.76
C CYS A 15 -11.52 -34.16 -2.88
N VAL A 16 -10.47 -33.65 -2.22
CA VAL A 16 -10.52 -32.34 -1.57
C VAL A 16 -10.57 -31.31 -2.68
N VAL A 17 -11.80 -30.95 -3.10
CA VAL A 17 -12.03 -29.77 -3.92
C VAL A 17 -11.63 -28.58 -3.06
N SER A 18 -10.38 -28.13 -3.22
CA SER A 18 -9.96 -26.85 -2.69
C SER A 18 -10.85 -25.81 -3.36
N LEU A 19 -11.78 -25.24 -2.59
CA LEU A 19 -12.53 -24.08 -3.01
C LEU A 19 -11.51 -22.96 -3.20
N PHE A 20 -11.01 -22.80 -4.43
CA PHE A 20 -10.25 -21.63 -4.80
C PHE A 20 -11.23 -20.46 -4.79
N THR A 21 -11.34 -19.78 -3.65
CA THR A 21 -11.86 -18.42 -3.63
C THR A 21 -10.92 -17.60 -4.51
N LEU A 22 -11.35 -17.26 -5.72
CA LEU A 22 -10.65 -16.28 -6.53
C LEU A 22 -10.54 -15.01 -5.69
N ALA A 23 -9.31 -14.49 -5.53
CA ALA A 23 -9.11 -13.25 -4.84
C ALA A 23 -9.92 -12.17 -5.56
N GLN A 24 -10.95 -11.65 -4.91
CA GLN A 24 -11.75 -10.57 -5.47
C GLN A 24 -10.96 -9.27 -5.36
N ASN A 25 -10.96 -8.49 -6.44
CA ASN A 25 -10.33 -7.18 -6.41
C ASN A 25 -11.07 -6.26 -5.44
N PRO A 26 -10.35 -5.40 -4.70
CA PRO A 26 -10.95 -4.50 -3.72
C PRO A 26 -11.87 -3.47 -4.37
N ILE A 27 -12.86 -3.03 -3.61
CA ILE A 27 -13.73 -1.90 -3.97
C ILE A 27 -13.43 -0.75 -3.01
N TYR A 28 -13.51 0.48 -3.51
CA TYR A 28 -13.23 1.68 -2.75
C TYR A 28 -14.41 2.67 -2.84
N ASP A 29 -14.67 3.35 -1.74
CA ASP A 29 -15.64 4.44 -1.65
C ASP A 29 -15.23 5.65 -2.50
N ASN A 30 -16.10 6.65 -2.50
CA ASN A 30 -15.80 7.96 -3.07
C ASN A 30 -14.57 8.59 -2.42
N GLU A 31 -13.83 9.31 -3.25
CA GLU A 31 -12.63 10.05 -2.86
C GLU A 31 -12.94 11.23 -1.94
N LYS A 32 -11.98 11.54 -1.06
CA LYS A 32 -11.94 12.75 -0.24
C LYS A 32 -10.64 13.49 -0.51
N LEU A 33 -10.72 14.82 -0.62
CA LEU A 33 -9.53 15.66 -0.77
C LEU A 33 -8.64 15.55 0.47
N VAL A 34 -7.33 15.40 0.25
CA VAL A 34 -6.32 15.48 1.30
C VAL A 34 -5.76 16.90 1.32
N THR A 35 -5.78 17.52 2.50
CA THR A 35 -5.22 18.85 2.74
C THR A 35 -3.84 18.74 3.35
N ILE A 36 -2.86 19.45 2.80
CA ILE A 36 -1.52 19.58 3.36
C ILE A 36 -1.36 21.02 3.85
N ASN A 37 -1.51 21.23 5.15
CA ASN A 37 -1.39 22.56 5.76
C ASN A 37 0.02 23.12 5.51
N GLY A 38 0.09 24.34 4.99
CA GLY A 38 1.35 24.98 4.61
C GLY A 38 1.83 24.68 3.18
N PHE A 39 1.09 23.90 2.38
CA PHE A 39 1.45 23.57 1.00
C PHE A 39 0.27 23.75 0.04
N THR A 40 0.38 24.68 -0.91
CA THR A 40 -0.75 25.11 -1.76
C THR A 40 -0.57 24.84 -3.26
N ILE A 41 0.64 24.47 -3.69
CA ILE A 41 0.98 24.17 -5.09
C ILE A 41 0.63 22.73 -5.47
N ASP A 42 1.15 22.24 -6.59
CA ASP A 42 1.03 20.85 -7.04
C ASP A 42 1.63 19.87 -6.04
N ALA A 43 0.82 18.88 -5.64
CA ALA A 43 1.27 17.72 -4.88
C ALA A 43 0.96 16.45 -5.68
N MET A 44 2.01 15.73 -6.06
CA MET A 44 1.99 14.58 -6.95
C MET A 44 2.61 13.35 -6.27
N GLU A 45 2.38 12.19 -6.87
CA GLU A 45 3.02 10.89 -6.56
C GLU A 45 3.20 10.61 -5.05
N PRO A 46 2.08 10.53 -4.30
CA PRO A 46 2.14 10.32 -2.86
C PRO A 46 2.75 8.97 -2.50
N HIS A 47 3.53 8.94 -1.43
CA HIS A 47 4.01 7.73 -0.79
C HIS A 47 3.84 7.81 0.72
N LEU A 48 3.10 6.88 1.33
CA LEU A 48 2.98 6.81 2.78
C LEU A 48 4.19 6.13 3.40
N HIS A 49 4.59 6.61 4.58
CA HIS A 49 5.44 5.82 5.45
C HIS A 49 4.73 4.51 5.85
N THR A 50 5.48 3.44 6.04
CA THR A 50 4.99 2.11 6.46
C THR A 50 4.23 2.06 7.80
N ASN A 51 4.31 3.12 8.61
CA ASN A 51 3.55 3.29 9.86
C ASN A 51 2.44 4.36 9.73
N ASP A 52 2.20 4.82 8.51
CA ASP A 52 1.26 5.85 8.11
C ASP A 52 1.42 7.21 8.82
N SER A 53 2.56 7.48 9.45
CA SER A 53 2.80 8.73 10.20
C SER A 53 3.18 9.93 9.32
N ALA A 54 3.70 9.65 8.12
CA ALA A 54 4.16 10.67 7.19
C ALA A 54 3.71 10.36 5.76
N LEU A 55 3.54 11.43 4.98
CA LEU A 55 3.25 11.41 3.55
C LEU A 55 4.38 12.12 2.82
N PHE A 56 5.05 11.39 1.94
CA PHE A 56 6.02 11.92 0.99
C PHE A 56 5.31 12.21 -0.34
N PHE A 57 5.73 13.24 -1.06
CA PHE A 57 5.15 13.63 -2.35
C PHE A 57 6.12 14.55 -3.08
N ASN A 58 6.06 14.59 -4.41
CA ASN A 58 6.79 15.59 -5.20
C ASN A 58 5.89 16.79 -5.55
N SER A 59 6.54 17.91 -5.87
CA SER A 59 5.91 19.01 -6.59
C SER A 59 5.58 18.61 -8.04
N LEU A 60 5.11 19.57 -8.85
CA LEU A 60 4.89 19.36 -10.28
C LEU A 60 6.06 18.63 -10.94
N ASN A 61 5.75 17.56 -11.66
CA ASN A 61 6.73 16.81 -12.44
C ASN A 61 7.00 17.51 -13.80
N ASP A 62 7.74 18.62 -13.75
CA ASP A 62 8.08 19.45 -14.91
C ASP A 62 9.45 19.14 -15.53
N GLY A 63 10.24 18.27 -14.87
CA GLY A 63 11.60 17.92 -15.27
C GLY A 63 12.64 19.02 -15.06
N VAL A 64 12.26 20.15 -14.44
CA VAL A 64 13.11 21.33 -14.25
C VAL A 64 13.26 21.68 -12.78
N ASN A 65 12.17 21.66 -12.01
CA ASN A 65 12.11 22.09 -10.61
C ASN A 65 11.49 21.03 -9.68
N THR A 66 11.17 19.83 -10.17
CA THR A 66 10.55 18.76 -9.38
C THR A 66 11.38 18.49 -8.13
N SER A 67 10.73 18.61 -6.96
CA SER A 67 11.37 18.41 -5.65
C SER A 67 10.45 17.58 -4.74
N LEU A 68 11.03 16.76 -3.88
CA LEU A 68 10.35 15.96 -2.87
C LEU A 68 10.13 16.72 -1.56
N PHE A 69 8.94 16.54 -1.00
CA PHE A 69 8.48 17.09 0.26
C PHE A 69 7.93 15.99 1.15
N PHE A 70 7.77 16.29 2.44
CA PHE A 70 7.03 15.44 3.36
C PHE A 70 6.19 16.22 4.35
N ALA A 71 5.11 15.59 4.79
CA ALA A 71 4.16 16.12 5.74
C ALA A 71 3.80 15.06 6.79
N LEU A 72 3.54 15.48 8.03
CA LEU A 72 3.14 14.59 9.12
C LEU A 72 1.62 14.47 9.18
N ARG A 73 1.13 13.25 9.41
CA ARG A 73 -0.30 12.97 9.48
C ARG A 73 -0.92 13.58 10.73
N ILE A 74 -2.05 14.27 10.54
CA ILE A 74 -2.96 14.69 11.62
C ILE A 74 -4.17 13.76 11.66
N ASN A 75 -4.73 13.48 10.48
CA ASN A 75 -5.77 12.48 10.26
C ASN A 75 -5.73 12.02 8.80
N ASP A 76 -6.67 11.18 8.38
CA ASP A 76 -6.71 10.57 7.05
C ASP A 76 -6.74 11.58 5.89
N THR A 77 -7.30 12.76 6.11
CA THR A 77 -7.48 13.81 5.08
C THR A 77 -6.66 15.06 5.37
N THR A 78 -5.82 15.06 6.40
CA THR A 78 -5.09 16.26 6.84
C THR A 78 -3.68 15.92 7.26
N PHE A 79 -2.71 16.60 6.66
CA PHE A 79 -1.29 16.52 6.99
C PHE A 79 -0.74 17.93 7.25
N ASN A 80 0.28 18.05 8.08
CA ASN A 80 1.03 19.30 8.30
C ASN A 80 2.36 19.21 7.57
N LEU A 81 2.63 20.15 6.65
CA LEU A 81 3.89 20.23 5.93
C LEU A 81 5.05 20.35 6.94
N VAL A 82 6.06 19.50 6.78
CA VAL A 82 7.36 19.69 7.45
C VAL A 82 8.30 20.47 6.55
N GLY A 83 8.36 20.11 5.26
CA GLY A 83 9.13 20.83 4.25
C GLY A 83 9.68 19.90 3.18
N ALA A 84 10.69 20.40 2.46
CA ALA A 84 11.46 19.61 1.51
C ALA A 84 12.18 18.45 2.21
N VAL A 85 12.28 17.29 1.56
CA VAL A 85 13.04 16.16 2.11
C VAL A 85 14.54 16.52 2.13
N PRO A 86 15.20 16.50 3.30
CA PRO A 86 16.60 16.91 3.40
C PRO A 86 17.53 16.05 2.54
N VAL A 87 18.47 16.71 1.83
CA VAL A 87 19.58 16.09 1.05
C VAL A 87 19.15 15.29 -0.20
N VAL A 88 17.89 14.90 -0.28
CA VAL A 88 17.30 14.21 -1.44
C VAL A 88 17.27 15.14 -2.66
N ASN A 89 16.77 16.36 -2.49
CA ASN A 89 16.62 17.31 -3.60
C ASN A 89 17.95 17.88 -4.07
N GLN A 90 18.15 17.89 -5.38
CA GLN A 90 19.23 18.61 -6.05
C GLN A 90 19.06 20.12 -5.84
N THR A 91 20.17 20.82 -5.74
CA THR A 91 20.18 22.28 -5.57
C THR A 91 20.30 23.03 -6.90
N VAL A 92 20.60 22.33 -8.00
CA VAL A 92 20.85 22.90 -9.32
C VAL A 92 19.77 22.43 -10.29
N THR A 93 19.31 23.33 -11.16
CA THR A 93 18.34 23.03 -12.23
C THR A 93 19.05 22.76 -13.57
N PRO A 94 18.45 22.00 -14.50
CA PRO A 94 17.20 21.25 -14.34
C PRO A 94 17.37 20.09 -13.36
N ARG A 95 16.36 19.87 -12.53
CA ARG A 95 16.29 18.72 -11.63
C ARG A 95 14.93 18.05 -11.70
N LEU A 96 14.99 16.74 -11.65
CA LEU A 96 13.86 15.89 -11.35
C LEU A 96 14.28 15.03 -10.17
N ASP A 97 13.77 15.34 -8.98
CA ASP A 97 13.84 14.47 -7.81
C ASP A 97 12.41 14.07 -7.46
N ALA A 98 12.09 12.83 -7.81
CA ALA A 98 10.75 12.27 -7.75
C ALA A 98 10.82 10.78 -7.39
N VAL A 99 9.78 10.04 -7.76
CA VAL A 99 9.01 9.16 -6.89
C VAL A 99 9.70 8.61 -5.65
N ALA A 100 9.21 9.03 -4.49
CA ALA A 100 9.65 8.54 -3.19
C ALA A 100 9.14 7.12 -2.90
N SER A 101 9.93 6.34 -2.18
CA SER A 101 9.51 5.09 -1.58
C SER A 101 10.29 4.78 -0.30
N ILE A 102 9.65 4.20 0.72
CA ILE A 102 10.29 3.91 2.01
C ILE A 102 9.87 2.55 2.58
N ASP A 103 10.81 1.83 3.20
CA ASP A 103 10.54 0.56 3.88
C ASP A 103 10.36 0.72 5.41
N THR A 104 10.18 -0.40 6.12
CA THR A 104 10.04 -0.43 7.59
C THR A 104 11.33 -0.19 8.37
N MET A 105 12.48 -0.15 7.69
CA MET A 105 13.78 0.15 8.30
C MET A 105 14.25 1.58 8.00
N ASP A 106 13.34 2.40 7.48
CA ASP A 106 13.55 3.77 7.04
C ASP A 106 14.61 3.92 5.94
N ASN A 107 14.81 2.87 5.12
CA ASN A 107 15.53 3.03 3.87
C ASN A 107 14.60 3.73 2.88
N PHE A 108 15.00 4.93 2.49
CA PHE A 108 14.26 5.79 1.59
C PHE A 108 14.93 5.79 0.23
N TYR A 109 14.13 5.56 -0.81
CA TYR A 109 14.53 5.49 -2.20
C TYR A 109 13.82 6.57 -2.99
N TRP A 110 14.48 7.12 -4.01
CA TRP A 110 13.85 8.09 -4.89
C TRP A 110 14.45 8.06 -6.29
N VAL A 111 13.61 8.36 -7.28
CA VAL A 111 14.02 8.53 -8.68
C VAL A 111 14.63 9.92 -8.85
N SER A 112 15.79 10.01 -9.51
CA SER A 112 16.42 11.29 -9.83
C SER A 112 17.12 11.25 -11.18
N THR A 113 16.98 12.29 -11.99
CA THR A 113 17.73 12.42 -13.27
C THR A 113 19.17 12.91 -13.08
N ARG A 114 19.64 13.01 -11.83
CA ARG A 114 21.00 13.44 -11.49
C ARG A 114 22.06 12.63 -12.23
N GLY A 115 22.85 13.31 -13.05
CA GLY A 115 23.96 12.70 -13.80
C GLY A 115 23.53 11.88 -15.02
N TYR A 116 22.24 11.77 -15.32
CA TYR A 116 21.77 11.16 -16.55
C TYR A 116 22.10 12.06 -17.76
N PRO A 117 22.51 11.53 -18.93
CA PRO A 117 22.68 10.12 -19.28
C PRO A 117 24.08 9.55 -19.04
N ALA A 118 24.98 10.29 -18.38
CA ALA A 118 26.32 9.79 -18.08
C ALA A 118 26.29 8.62 -17.07
N ASP A 119 25.26 8.59 -16.23
CA ASP A 119 24.98 7.53 -15.27
C ASP A 119 23.50 7.10 -15.41
N PHE A 120 23.29 5.81 -15.72
CA PHE A 120 21.97 5.24 -15.94
C PHE A 120 21.27 4.84 -14.63
N ASP A 121 22.01 4.75 -13.53
CA ASP A 121 21.49 4.27 -12.24
C ASP A 121 20.72 5.38 -11.53
N ASN A 122 19.56 5.72 -12.08
CA ASN A 122 18.80 6.91 -11.73
C ASN A 122 17.89 6.73 -10.49
N LEU A 123 18.01 5.59 -9.79
CA LEU A 123 17.40 5.39 -8.46
C LEU A 123 18.46 5.64 -7.37
N HIS A 124 18.10 6.44 -6.39
CA HIS A 124 18.94 6.83 -5.27
C HIS A 124 18.37 6.32 -3.96
N ARG A 125 19.21 6.34 -2.92
CA ARG A 125 18.85 5.85 -1.58
C ARG A 125 19.54 6.63 -0.47
N ILE A 126 18.88 6.68 0.67
CA ILE A 126 19.40 7.05 1.99
C ILE A 126 18.76 6.15 3.03
N ARG A 127 19.28 6.16 4.25
CA ARG A 127 18.58 5.69 5.44
C ARG A 127 18.33 6.85 6.38
N PHE A 128 17.07 7.13 6.70
CA PHE A 128 16.75 8.12 7.73
C PHE A 128 17.14 7.60 9.11
N LEU A 129 17.62 8.52 9.94
CA LEU A 129 17.90 8.29 11.34
C LEU A 129 17.12 9.32 12.17
N GLN A 130 17.03 9.10 13.49
CA GLN A 130 16.46 10.09 14.40
C GLN A 130 17.12 11.47 14.25
N SER A 131 18.42 11.49 13.96
CA SER A 131 19.17 12.69 13.58
C SER A 131 19.95 12.46 12.30
N GLY A 132 19.47 13.03 11.19
CA GLY A 132 20.15 13.02 9.91
C GLY A 132 19.87 11.79 9.06
N TYR A 133 20.86 11.38 8.27
CA TYR A 133 20.75 10.27 7.33
C TYR A 133 22.11 9.59 7.15
N THR A 134 22.07 8.36 6.69
CA THR A 134 23.26 7.60 6.28
C THR A 134 23.01 6.95 4.92
N ASN A 135 24.01 6.22 4.42
CA ASN A 135 23.84 5.33 3.28
C ASN A 135 23.40 6.05 1.98
N PHE A 136 23.81 7.31 1.84
CA PHE A 136 23.55 8.10 0.64
C PHE A 136 24.28 7.49 -0.56
N GLY A 137 23.55 7.18 -1.62
CA GLY A 137 24.14 6.67 -2.86
C GLY A 137 23.10 6.32 -3.90
N ARG A 138 23.57 5.68 -4.98
CA ARG A 138 22.70 5.07 -5.98
C ARG A 138 22.29 3.67 -5.55
N VAL A 139 21.21 3.20 -6.15
CA VAL A 139 20.86 1.78 -6.20
C VAL A 139 21.47 1.21 -7.48
N HIS A 140 22.07 0.03 -7.38
CA HIS A 140 22.73 -0.69 -8.46
C HIS A 140 22.01 -2.02 -8.74
N GLY A 141 22.44 -2.69 -9.80
CA GLY A 141 22.03 -4.05 -10.14
C GLY A 141 21.57 -4.16 -11.59
N ASP A 142 20.86 -5.24 -11.89
CA ASP A 142 20.39 -5.53 -13.25
C ASP A 142 18.97 -4.98 -13.54
N VAL A 143 18.43 -4.15 -12.64
CA VAL A 143 17.09 -3.53 -12.79
C VAL A 143 17.04 -2.48 -13.90
N TYR A 144 18.18 -1.90 -14.29
CA TYR A 144 18.28 -0.84 -15.29
C TYR A 144 18.35 -1.38 -16.72
N THR A 145 17.89 -0.57 -17.67
CA THR A 145 18.16 -0.73 -19.10
C THR A 145 19.22 0.30 -19.54
N TYR A 146 20.44 -0.17 -19.83
CA TYR A 146 21.57 0.68 -20.20
C TYR A 146 21.53 1.13 -21.67
N GLN A 147 20.48 1.86 -22.03
CA GLN A 147 20.28 2.42 -23.36
C GLN A 147 19.77 3.87 -23.23
N PRO A 148 20.31 4.83 -23.99
CA PRO A 148 19.80 6.20 -23.99
C PRO A 148 18.29 6.28 -24.22
N GLY A 149 17.62 7.14 -23.46
CA GLY A 149 16.16 7.28 -23.40
C GLY A 149 15.48 6.38 -22.34
N TYR A 150 16.13 5.31 -21.87
CA TYR A 150 15.59 4.52 -20.77
C TYR A 150 15.96 5.13 -19.42
N ILE A 151 15.00 5.16 -18.52
CA ILE A 151 15.15 5.45 -17.09
C ILE A 151 14.25 4.52 -16.28
N ILE A 152 14.57 4.31 -15.00
CA ILE A 152 13.54 3.92 -14.03
C ILE A 152 12.68 5.17 -13.80
N MET A 153 11.45 5.17 -14.32
CA MET A 153 10.54 6.31 -14.19
C MET A 153 9.90 6.37 -12.80
N ASP A 154 9.53 5.19 -12.30
CA ASP A 154 8.94 4.99 -10.98
C ASP A 154 9.54 3.73 -10.35
N ALA A 155 9.63 3.73 -9.02
CA ALA A 155 9.93 2.53 -8.27
C ALA A 155 9.27 2.55 -6.89
N ALA A 156 9.00 1.37 -6.35
CA ALA A 156 8.56 1.19 -4.98
C ALA A 156 9.29 0.02 -4.32
N VAL A 157 9.82 0.26 -3.13
CA VAL A 157 10.25 -0.83 -2.25
C VAL A 157 9.03 -1.43 -1.56
N ASN A 158 9.04 -2.75 -1.33
CA ASN A 158 7.98 -3.39 -0.56
C ASN A 158 8.11 -3.05 0.93
N TYR A 159 7.08 -3.42 1.70
CA TYR A 159 6.97 -3.10 3.12
C TYR A 159 8.20 -3.48 3.97
N TYR A 160 8.85 -4.61 3.65
CA TYR A 160 10.00 -5.12 4.40
C TYR A 160 11.36 -4.68 3.86
N GLY A 161 11.42 -3.99 2.71
CA GLY A 161 12.67 -3.52 2.15
C GLY A 161 13.45 -4.55 1.35
N ASP A 162 12.94 -5.76 1.18
CA ASP A 162 13.64 -6.87 0.54
C ASP A 162 13.30 -7.04 -0.95
N GLN A 163 12.28 -6.35 -1.44
CA GLN A 163 11.93 -6.32 -2.87
C GLN A 163 11.79 -4.90 -3.39
N LEU A 164 12.27 -4.69 -4.62
CA LEU A 164 12.07 -3.46 -5.40
C LEU A 164 11.17 -3.77 -6.58
N ILE A 165 10.08 -3.04 -6.71
CA ILE A 165 9.28 -3.00 -7.93
C ILE A 165 9.74 -1.78 -8.72
N TYR A 166 10.25 -2.00 -9.93
CA TYR A 166 10.78 -0.96 -10.79
C TYR A 166 9.94 -0.84 -12.06
N CYS A 167 9.80 0.37 -12.59
CA CYS A 167 9.24 0.65 -13.91
C CYS A 167 10.34 1.21 -14.82
N ASN A 168 10.79 0.43 -15.80
CA ASN A 168 11.64 0.97 -16.86
C ASN A 168 10.74 1.60 -17.92
N ALA A 169 10.99 2.87 -18.24
CA ALA A 169 10.28 3.58 -19.29
C ALA A 169 11.26 4.14 -20.32
N TYR A 170 10.87 4.05 -21.58
CA TYR A 170 11.61 4.62 -22.70
C TYR A 170 11.01 5.96 -23.11
N PHE A 171 11.84 7.00 -23.08
CA PHE A 171 11.48 8.34 -23.54
C PHE A 171 12.19 8.67 -24.85
N ASN A 172 11.42 9.19 -25.80
CA ASN A 172 11.94 9.77 -27.02
C ASN A 172 11.10 10.98 -27.40
N MET A 173 11.63 12.18 -27.12
CA MET A 173 10.93 13.45 -27.34
C MET A 173 10.44 13.65 -28.78
N SER A 174 11.12 13.05 -29.76
CA SER A 174 10.74 13.15 -31.18
C SER A 174 9.59 12.22 -31.58
N ILE A 175 9.32 11.18 -30.79
CA ILE A 175 8.32 10.15 -31.10
C ILE A 175 7.10 10.28 -30.17
N CYS A 176 7.33 10.35 -28.86
CA CYS A 176 6.29 10.35 -27.84
C CYS A 176 6.21 11.66 -27.04
N GLY A 177 7.03 12.67 -27.37
CA GLY A 177 7.03 13.94 -26.62
C GLY A 177 7.42 13.72 -25.15
N SER A 178 6.70 14.36 -24.23
CA SER A 178 7.00 14.32 -22.78
C SER A 178 6.42 13.11 -22.04
N ILE A 179 5.77 12.18 -22.74
CA ILE A 179 5.26 10.92 -22.17
C ILE A 179 6.14 9.75 -22.61
N PRO A 180 6.21 8.63 -21.86
CA PRO A 180 7.03 7.50 -22.27
C PRO A 180 6.42 6.79 -23.48
N CYS A 181 7.28 6.41 -24.42
CA CYS A 181 6.94 5.64 -25.61
C CYS A 181 6.57 4.20 -25.26
N ASP A 182 7.25 3.66 -24.24
CA ASP A 182 7.02 2.32 -23.71
C ASP A 182 7.37 2.28 -22.23
N ALA A 183 6.71 1.42 -21.47
CA ALA A 183 7.01 1.22 -20.06
C ALA A 183 6.65 -0.20 -19.61
N SER A 184 7.53 -0.80 -18.81
CA SER A 184 7.29 -2.11 -18.24
C SER A 184 7.80 -2.19 -16.81
N MET A 185 7.09 -2.96 -15.99
CA MET A 185 7.42 -3.19 -14.60
C MET A 185 8.03 -4.58 -14.37
N GLY A 186 8.87 -4.67 -13.34
CA GLY A 186 9.40 -5.91 -12.83
C GLY A 186 9.62 -5.87 -11.32
N ILE A 187 9.93 -7.03 -10.75
CA ILE A 187 10.29 -7.22 -9.35
C ILE A 187 11.75 -7.66 -9.27
N ALA A 188 12.49 -7.05 -8.37
CA ALA A 188 13.85 -7.39 -8.03
C ALA A 188 13.98 -7.72 -6.54
N GLN A 189 14.89 -8.63 -6.22
CA GLN A 189 15.26 -9.00 -4.87
C GLN A 189 16.45 -8.18 -4.41
N LYS A 190 16.43 -7.72 -3.16
CA LYS A 190 17.56 -7.09 -2.50
C LYS A 190 18.71 -8.10 -2.35
N VAL A 191 19.88 -7.72 -2.86
CA VAL A 191 21.15 -8.45 -2.65
C VAL A 191 21.89 -7.85 -1.45
N ASN A 192 21.93 -6.52 -1.38
CA ASN A 192 22.46 -5.74 -0.27
C ASN A 192 21.83 -4.34 -0.28
N ASP A 193 22.20 -3.46 0.65
CA ASP A 193 21.63 -2.10 0.79
C ASP A 193 21.71 -1.22 -0.46
N SER A 194 22.63 -1.53 -1.38
CA SER A 194 22.85 -0.77 -2.60
C SER A 194 22.52 -1.55 -3.88
N THR A 195 22.08 -2.79 -3.80
CA THR A 195 21.96 -3.64 -4.99
C THR A 195 20.67 -4.45 -4.97
N PHE A 196 19.90 -4.35 -6.07
CA PHE A 196 18.72 -5.17 -6.33
C PHE A 196 18.88 -5.87 -7.67
N ASN A 197 18.62 -7.18 -7.71
CA ASN A 197 18.64 -7.96 -8.95
C ASN A 197 17.26 -8.52 -9.26
N LYS A 198 16.87 -8.47 -10.53
CA LYS A 198 15.63 -9.00 -11.10
C LYS A 198 15.37 -10.41 -10.60
N LEU A 199 14.14 -10.66 -10.17
CA LEU A 199 13.70 -12.02 -9.93
C LEU A 199 13.74 -12.79 -11.26
N PRO A 200 14.28 -14.03 -11.30
CA PRO A 200 14.34 -14.81 -12.53
C PRO A 200 12.97 -15.04 -13.18
N ASN A 201 11.89 -15.07 -12.39
CA ASN A 201 10.51 -15.23 -12.84
C ASN A 201 9.73 -13.91 -12.92
N THR A 202 10.39 -12.75 -12.89
CA THR A 202 9.70 -11.45 -12.90
C THR A 202 8.79 -11.26 -14.12
N SER A 203 9.18 -11.77 -15.29
CA SER A 203 8.37 -11.69 -16.51
C SER A 203 7.06 -12.49 -16.37
N THR A 204 7.13 -13.66 -15.74
CA THR A 204 5.95 -14.47 -15.43
C THR A 204 5.07 -13.78 -14.38
N ILE A 205 5.66 -13.20 -13.33
CA ILE A 205 4.87 -12.55 -12.27
C ILE A 205 4.08 -11.35 -12.82
N MET A 206 4.69 -10.56 -13.71
CA MET A 206 4.14 -9.32 -14.26
C MET A 206 3.41 -9.49 -15.59
N ALA A 207 3.19 -10.71 -16.07
CA ALA A 207 2.66 -10.96 -17.42
C ALA A 207 1.28 -10.34 -17.68
N SER A 208 0.40 -10.31 -16.67
CA SER A 208 -0.92 -9.66 -16.79
C SER A 208 -0.91 -8.16 -16.49
N ILE A 209 0.22 -7.63 -16.01
CA ILE A 209 0.39 -6.22 -15.65
C ILE A 209 0.97 -5.45 -16.83
N ASN A 210 2.04 -5.97 -17.41
CA ASN A 210 2.72 -5.35 -18.54
C ASN A 210 1.89 -5.51 -19.82
N ASP A 211 1.61 -4.38 -20.48
CA ASP A 211 0.94 -4.32 -21.76
C ASP A 211 1.92 -3.78 -22.80
N THR A 212 2.13 -4.51 -23.89
CA THR A 212 3.06 -4.10 -24.95
C THR A 212 2.37 -3.39 -26.11
N ALA A 213 1.03 -3.37 -26.14
CA ALA A 213 0.23 -2.94 -27.28
C ALA A 213 -0.38 -1.55 -27.08
N ASN A 214 -1.06 -1.34 -25.95
CA ASN A 214 -1.98 -0.21 -25.77
C ASN A 214 -1.60 0.71 -24.62
N PHE A 215 -1.04 0.16 -23.54
CA PHE A 215 -0.81 0.92 -22.31
C PHE A 215 0.67 0.98 -21.94
N CYS A 216 1.08 2.08 -21.33
CA CYS A 216 2.29 2.16 -20.52
C CYS A 216 1.89 2.01 -19.05
N VAL A 217 2.69 1.30 -18.25
CA VAL A 217 2.37 0.98 -16.85
C VAL A 217 3.48 1.46 -15.91
N TYR A 218 3.12 2.06 -14.78
CA TYR A 218 4.04 2.77 -13.88
C TYR A 218 3.46 2.99 -12.48
N ALA A 219 4.19 3.71 -11.63
CA ALA A 219 3.84 4.03 -10.25
C ALA A 219 3.37 2.82 -9.41
N PRO A 220 4.23 1.80 -9.23
CA PRO A 220 3.86 0.58 -8.54
C PRO A 220 3.63 0.79 -7.03
N ASN A 221 2.73 0.02 -6.44
CA ASN A 221 2.61 -0.16 -5.01
C ASN A 221 2.18 -1.60 -4.69
N LEU A 222 2.97 -2.27 -3.84
CA LEU A 222 2.72 -3.64 -3.43
C LEU A 222 2.27 -3.66 -1.96
N THR A 223 1.15 -4.34 -1.69
CA THR A 223 0.66 -4.51 -0.32
C THR A 223 1.63 -5.28 0.57
N LYS A 224 1.52 -5.09 1.89
CA LYS A 224 2.40 -5.72 2.90
C LYS A 224 2.50 -7.24 2.79
N ASP A 225 1.41 -7.92 2.45
CA ASP A 225 1.39 -9.38 2.26
C ASP A 225 1.82 -9.81 0.85
N GLY A 226 2.06 -8.84 -0.04
CA GLY A 226 2.48 -9.07 -1.41
C GLY A 226 1.38 -9.65 -2.30
N LEU A 227 0.11 -9.62 -1.91
CA LEU A 227 -0.97 -10.29 -2.63
C LEU A 227 -1.80 -9.38 -3.54
N GLU A 228 -1.75 -8.07 -3.31
CA GLU A 228 -2.41 -7.06 -4.15
C GLU A 228 -1.37 -6.08 -4.68
N PHE A 229 -1.42 -5.82 -5.97
CA PHE A 229 -0.52 -4.94 -6.71
C PHE A 229 -1.31 -3.81 -7.36
N TYR A 230 -0.97 -2.60 -6.97
CA TYR A 230 -1.61 -1.37 -7.41
C TYR A 230 -0.64 -0.62 -8.30
N TYR A 231 -1.13 -0.01 -9.37
CA TYR A 231 -0.28 0.71 -10.30
C TYR A 231 -1.10 1.69 -11.12
N THR A 232 -0.42 2.56 -11.85
CA THR A 232 -1.04 3.43 -12.85
C THR A 232 -0.79 2.88 -14.24
N ARG A 233 -1.78 2.97 -15.11
CA ARG A 233 -1.59 2.81 -16.56
C ARG A 233 -2.10 4.03 -17.30
N PHE A 234 -1.51 4.32 -18.46
CA PHE A 234 -2.06 5.31 -19.38
C PHE A 234 -2.14 4.74 -20.80
N LEU A 235 -3.18 5.14 -21.52
CA LEU A 235 -3.42 4.69 -22.89
C LEU A 235 -2.49 5.44 -23.85
N LYS A 236 -1.63 4.75 -24.62
CA LYS A 236 -0.61 5.39 -25.49
C LYS A 236 -1.19 6.40 -26.50
N THR A 237 -2.46 6.27 -26.87
CA THR A 237 -3.16 7.13 -27.83
C THR A 237 -3.99 8.26 -27.19
N ALA A 238 -4.02 8.35 -25.86
CA ALA A 238 -4.75 9.38 -25.13
C ALA A 238 -3.96 9.85 -23.89
N PHE A 239 -4.45 10.89 -23.22
CA PHE A 239 -3.86 11.36 -21.96
C PHE A 239 -4.63 10.86 -20.72
N ASN A 240 -5.47 9.84 -20.89
CA ASN A 240 -6.23 9.26 -19.79
C ASN A 240 -5.36 8.28 -19.03
N THR A 241 -5.37 8.40 -17.71
CA THR A 241 -4.70 7.48 -16.79
C THR A 241 -5.73 6.77 -15.92
N GLU A 242 -5.35 5.59 -15.44
CA GLU A 242 -6.18 4.75 -14.60
C GLU A 242 -5.33 4.16 -13.48
N ILE A 243 -5.89 4.16 -12.27
CA ILE A 243 -5.35 3.37 -11.16
C ILE A 243 -5.95 1.98 -11.25
N MET A 244 -5.06 1.00 -11.30
CA MET A 244 -5.35 -0.41 -11.48
C MET A 244 -5.03 -1.19 -10.20
N VAL A 245 -5.69 -2.33 -10.03
CA VAL A 245 -5.32 -3.35 -9.05
C VAL A 245 -5.33 -4.72 -9.69
N ALA A 246 -4.36 -5.55 -9.34
CA ALA A 246 -4.34 -6.97 -9.65
C ALA A 246 -4.01 -7.77 -8.39
N THR A 247 -4.56 -8.97 -8.28
CA THR A 247 -4.41 -9.82 -7.10
C THR A 247 -3.79 -11.17 -7.45
N ARG A 248 -3.22 -11.84 -6.45
CA ARG A 248 -2.69 -13.20 -6.55
C ARG A 248 -2.93 -13.96 -5.25
N SER A 249 -2.96 -15.29 -5.32
CA SER A 249 -3.24 -16.15 -4.17
C SER A 249 -2.03 -16.35 -3.23
N ASN A 250 -0.81 -16.16 -3.74
CA ASN A 250 0.43 -16.23 -2.97
C ASN A 250 1.55 -15.44 -3.68
N THR A 251 2.64 -15.18 -2.98
CA THR A 251 3.75 -14.33 -3.45
C THR A 251 4.60 -14.91 -4.58
N ASN A 252 4.46 -16.19 -4.91
CA ASN A 252 5.15 -16.84 -6.03
C ASN A 252 4.29 -16.96 -7.30
N SER A 253 2.98 -16.75 -7.18
CA SER A 253 2.08 -16.76 -8.33
C SER A 253 2.18 -15.47 -9.14
N ALA A 254 1.83 -15.58 -10.42
CA ALA A 254 1.57 -14.43 -11.25
C ALA A 254 0.37 -13.63 -10.72
N PHE A 255 0.39 -12.31 -10.94
CA PHE A 255 -0.80 -11.50 -10.75
C PHE A 255 -1.87 -11.88 -11.77
N GLY A 256 -3.13 -11.89 -11.34
CA GLY A 256 -4.28 -12.12 -12.20
C GLY A 256 -4.58 -10.91 -13.09
N ALA A 257 -5.73 -10.96 -13.76
CA ALA A 257 -6.18 -9.87 -14.61
C ALA A 257 -6.43 -8.58 -13.78
N PRO A 258 -5.90 -7.43 -14.20
CA PRO A 258 -6.09 -6.17 -13.49
C PRO A 258 -7.51 -5.62 -13.68
N SER A 259 -8.01 -4.90 -12.68
CA SER A 259 -9.26 -4.11 -12.76
C SER A 259 -9.02 -2.65 -12.44
N ILE A 260 -9.82 -1.77 -13.04
CA ILE A 260 -9.79 -0.33 -12.79
C ILE A 260 -10.39 -0.03 -11.41
N LEU A 261 -9.66 0.72 -10.58
CA LEU A 261 -10.15 1.28 -9.31
C LEU A 261 -10.59 2.73 -9.46
N VAL A 262 -9.79 3.51 -10.20
CA VAL A 262 -10.04 4.93 -10.43
C VAL A 262 -9.72 5.24 -11.88
N GLY A 263 -10.69 5.77 -12.60
CA GLY A 263 -10.55 6.18 -13.98
C GLY A 263 -11.80 6.94 -14.43
N SER A 264 -11.63 7.92 -15.31
CA SER A 264 -12.71 8.63 -15.98
C SER A 264 -12.11 9.48 -17.11
N PRO A 265 -12.86 9.76 -18.20
CA PRO A 265 -12.38 10.66 -19.24
C PRO A 265 -11.92 12.01 -18.67
N ASN A 266 -10.75 12.50 -19.10
CA ASN A 266 -10.15 13.77 -18.66
C ASN A 266 -9.77 13.85 -17.17
N VAL A 267 -9.78 12.73 -16.46
CA VAL A 267 -9.17 12.64 -15.12
C VAL A 267 -7.84 11.94 -15.27
N VAL A 268 -6.83 12.46 -14.56
CA VAL A 268 -5.46 11.94 -14.57
C VAL A 268 -5.14 11.43 -13.16
N PRO A 269 -5.76 10.34 -12.67
CA PRO A 269 -5.42 9.73 -11.40
C PRO A 269 -4.15 8.88 -11.51
N GLU A 270 -3.18 9.09 -10.63
CA GLU A 270 -1.90 8.39 -10.71
C GLU A 270 -1.28 8.15 -9.33
N ALA A 271 -0.31 7.23 -9.31
CA ALA A 271 0.55 6.92 -8.18
C ALA A 271 -0.19 6.56 -6.89
N PRO A 272 -0.86 5.38 -6.87
CA PRO A 272 -1.49 4.89 -5.66
C PRO A 272 -0.45 4.55 -4.59
N THR A 273 -0.75 4.88 -3.34
CA THR A 273 -0.06 4.37 -2.15
C THR A 273 -1.07 3.94 -1.11
N LEU A 274 -0.77 2.88 -0.36
CA LEU A 274 -1.70 2.27 0.58
C LEU A 274 -1.22 2.40 2.00
N THR A 275 -2.20 2.46 2.91
CA THR A 275 -1.98 2.14 4.32
C THR A 275 -1.62 0.67 4.47
N ALA A 276 -0.80 0.33 5.47
CA ALA A 276 -0.30 -1.03 5.67
C ALA A 276 -1.40 -2.08 5.89
N ASP A 277 -2.55 -1.66 6.44
CA ASP A 277 -3.75 -2.47 6.65
C ASP A 277 -4.67 -2.55 5.42
N LYS A 278 -4.27 -1.91 4.30
CA LYS A 278 -5.01 -1.83 3.03
C LYS A 278 -6.36 -1.12 3.13
N SER A 279 -6.66 -0.45 4.23
CA SER A 279 -7.97 0.19 4.46
C SER A 279 -8.15 1.48 3.66
N LYS A 280 -7.05 2.10 3.24
CA LYS A 280 -7.05 3.39 2.53
C LYS A 280 -6.06 3.39 1.39
N MET A 281 -6.47 4.01 0.28
CA MET A 281 -5.63 4.30 -0.88
C MET A 281 -5.54 5.80 -1.08
N TYR A 282 -4.32 6.31 -1.12
CA TYR A 282 -4.00 7.68 -1.50
C TYR A 282 -3.49 7.70 -2.93
N TYR A 283 -3.81 8.75 -3.66
CA TYR A 283 -3.32 8.98 -5.02
C TYR A 283 -3.44 10.46 -5.31
N HIS A 284 -2.85 10.91 -6.42
CA HIS A 284 -3.03 12.29 -6.85
C HIS A 284 -3.84 12.35 -8.14
N LYS A 285 -4.47 13.50 -8.38
CA LYS A 285 -5.06 13.83 -9.67
C LYS A 285 -5.10 15.32 -9.90
N LYS A 286 -5.26 15.71 -11.17
CA LYS A 286 -5.42 17.12 -11.55
C LYS A 286 -6.82 17.65 -11.21
N VAL A 287 -6.86 18.82 -10.57
CA VAL A 287 -8.07 19.59 -10.28
C VAL A 287 -7.84 21.03 -10.75
N GLY A 288 -8.55 21.42 -11.81
CA GLY A 288 -8.26 22.68 -12.49
C GLY A 288 -6.84 22.68 -13.06
N SER A 289 -6.01 23.65 -12.64
CA SER A 289 -4.61 23.75 -13.05
C SER A 289 -3.62 23.04 -12.14
N THR A 290 -4.05 22.50 -11.00
CA THR A 290 -3.14 21.97 -9.96
C THR A 290 -3.38 20.49 -9.67
N TYR A 291 -2.33 19.75 -9.39
CA TYR A 291 -2.41 18.39 -8.85
C TYR A 291 -2.63 18.39 -7.34
N LYS A 292 -3.57 17.56 -6.89
CA LYS A 292 -3.96 17.40 -5.48
C LYS A 292 -4.04 15.93 -5.12
N ILE A 293 -3.81 15.63 -3.84
CA ILE A 293 -3.88 14.28 -3.30
C ILE A 293 -5.29 14.00 -2.77
N PHE A 294 -5.75 12.78 -3.00
CA PHE A 294 -7.04 12.26 -2.58
C PHE A 294 -6.85 10.95 -1.84
N VAL A 295 -7.78 10.64 -0.95
CA VAL A 295 -7.88 9.35 -0.27
C VAL A 295 -9.21 8.68 -0.59
N ARG A 296 -9.20 7.38 -0.80
CA ARG A 296 -10.39 6.52 -0.82
C ARG A 296 -10.29 5.47 0.28
N TYR A 297 -11.44 5.11 0.82
CA TYR A 297 -11.58 4.08 1.85
C TYR A 297 -11.98 2.78 1.19
N ARG A 298 -11.29 1.69 1.52
CA ARG A 298 -11.64 0.36 1.01
C ARG A 298 -12.99 -0.03 1.60
N GLN A 299 -13.92 -0.39 0.73
CA GLN A 299 -15.12 -1.10 1.16
C GLN A 299 -14.67 -2.50 1.60
N LEU A 300 -14.94 -2.82 2.86
CA LEU A 300 -14.83 -4.20 3.31
C LEU A 300 -15.77 -5.02 2.42
N SER A 301 -15.29 -6.10 1.82
CA SER A 301 -16.10 -6.97 0.97
C SER A 301 -17.22 -7.59 1.82
N THR A 302 -18.37 -6.92 1.87
CA THR A 302 -19.59 -7.47 2.46
C THR A 302 -20.29 -8.34 1.41
N GLU A 303 -19.72 -9.51 1.13
CA GLU A 303 -20.50 -10.67 0.68
C GLU A 303 -20.20 -11.89 1.56
N ILE A 304 -20.40 -11.70 2.85
CA ILE A 304 -21.27 -12.58 3.63
C ILE A 304 -22.29 -11.63 4.25
N LYS A 305 -23.59 -11.94 4.16
CA LYS A 305 -24.57 -11.36 5.10
C LYS A 305 -24.23 -11.91 6.49
N GLU A 306 -23.17 -11.39 7.11
CA GLU A 306 -22.99 -11.51 8.54
C GLU A 306 -23.96 -10.53 9.17
N ASN A 307 -24.89 -11.08 9.95
CA ASN A 307 -25.76 -10.30 10.82
C ASN A 307 -24.93 -9.23 11.52
N SER A 308 -25.36 -7.98 11.36
CA SER A 308 -24.86 -6.77 12.03
C SER A 308 -23.94 -7.07 13.22
N LEU A 309 -22.62 -6.96 13.01
CA LEU A 309 -21.64 -7.02 14.07
C LEU A 309 -22.01 -6.00 15.14
N GLU A 310 -22.36 -6.50 16.33
CA GLU A 310 -22.70 -5.65 17.47
C GLU A 310 -21.44 -4.96 17.99
N ASP A 311 -21.40 -3.65 17.77
CA ASP A 311 -20.25 -2.80 18.03
C ASP A 311 -20.01 -2.67 19.56
N ILE A 312 -19.10 -3.48 20.10
CA ILE A 312 -18.67 -3.40 21.51
C ILE A 312 -17.70 -2.23 21.75
N SER A 313 -17.29 -1.53 20.69
CA SER A 313 -16.35 -0.39 20.75
C SER A 313 -16.87 0.84 21.51
N LEU A 314 -18.08 0.75 22.10
CA LEU A 314 -18.80 1.85 22.73
C LEU A 314 -18.92 1.71 24.26
N ALA A 315 -18.12 0.84 24.88
CA ALA A 315 -18.16 0.64 26.32
C ALA A 315 -17.65 1.86 27.10
N HIS A 316 -18.43 2.39 28.05
CA HIS A 316 -18.08 3.58 28.83
C HIS A 316 -18.58 3.55 30.28
N PRO A 317 -17.90 4.22 31.23
CA PRO A 317 -16.58 4.83 31.08
C PRO A 317 -15.47 3.78 30.98
N ASN A 318 -14.33 4.15 30.39
CA ASN A 318 -13.11 3.33 30.37
C ASN A 318 -11.91 4.25 30.62
N PRO A 319 -11.32 4.27 31.84
CA PRO A 319 -11.51 3.31 32.93
C PRO A 319 -12.90 3.33 33.59
N ALA A 320 -13.37 2.18 34.08
CA ALA A 320 -14.60 2.03 34.86
C ALA A 320 -14.27 1.83 36.35
N ASN A 321 -15.01 2.49 37.24
CA ASN A 321 -14.88 2.31 38.69
C ASN A 321 -16.03 1.46 39.27
N THR A 322 -17.26 1.62 38.78
CA THR A 322 -18.42 0.87 39.32
C THR A 322 -19.16 0.09 38.25
N VAL A 323 -19.43 0.72 37.10
CA VAL A 323 -20.21 0.12 36.01
C VAL A 323 -19.56 0.43 34.67
N LEU A 324 -19.46 -0.58 33.81
CA LEU A 324 -19.13 -0.44 32.40
C LEU A 324 -20.43 -0.58 31.58
N ASN A 325 -20.80 0.45 30.84
CA ASN A 325 -22.07 0.51 30.09
C ASN A 325 -21.82 0.31 28.60
N PHE A 326 -22.79 -0.27 27.90
CA PHE A 326 -22.85 -0.41 26.45
C PHE A 326 -24.05 0.37 25.90
N LYS A 327 -23.96 0.88 24.66
CA LYS A 327 -25.06 1.66 24.04
C LYS A 327 -26.34 0.85 23.80
N LYS A 328 -26.22 -0.47 23.76
CA LYS A 328 -27.33 -1.42 23.59
C LYS A 328 -27.01 -2.71 24.33
N GLU A 329 -28.04 -3.53 24.50
CA GLU A 329 -27.89 -4.87 25.05
C GLU A 329 -27.09 -5.75 24.07
N ILE A 330 -26.04 -6.41 24.57
CA ILE A 330 -25.13 -7.27 23.80
C ILE A 330 -24.78 -8.53 24.59
N PHE A 331 -24.52 -9.65 23.91
CA PHE A 331 -23.92 -10.82 24.57
C PHE A 331 -22.42 -10.64 24.73
N VAL A 332 -21.89 -10.54 25.94
CA VAL A 332 -20.46 -10.29 26.19
C VAL A 332 -19.88 -11.26 27.20
N THR A 333 -18.67 -11.77 26.91
CA THR A 333 -17.84 -12.54 27.83
C THR A 333 -16.59 -11.73 28.18
N VAL A 334 -16.34 -11.52 29.48
CA VAL A 334 -15.20 -10.75 29.99
C VAL A 334 -14.20 -11.66 30.69
N TYR A 335 -12.92 -11.47 30.41
CA TYR A 335 -11.79 -12.20 30.94
C TYR A 335 -10.85 -11.25 31.71
N ASP A 336 -10.27 -11.74 32.80
CA ASP A 336 -9.10 -11.10 33.41
C ASP A 336 -7.78 -11.48 32.69
N LEU A 337 -6.65 -10.91 33.12
CA LEU A 337 -5.33 -11.17 32.53
C LEU A 337 -4.89 -12.65 32.60
N SER A 338 -5.47 -13.45 33.50
CA SER A 338 -5.19 -14.89 33.61
C SER A 338 -6.04 -15.74 32.66
N GLY A 339 -6.95 -15.12 31.91
CA GLY A 339 -7.92 -15.79 31.05
C GLY A 339 -9.14 -16.32 31.80
N LYS A 340 -9.32 -15.98 33.09
CA LYS A 340 -10.48 -16.40 33.87
C LYS A 340 -11.69 -15.52 33.52
N ILE A 341 -12.83 -16.16 33.27
CA ILE A 341 -14.10 -15.48 32.99
C ILE A 341 -14.57 -14.73 34.25
N LYS A 342 -14.83 -13.44 34.10
CA LYS A 342 -15.41 -12.54 35.12
C LYS A 342 -16.90 -12.29 34.90
N PHE A 343 -17.34 -12.27 33.66
CA PHE A 343 -18.73 -12.09 33.29
C PHE A 343 -19.01 -12.83 31.97
N SER A 344 -20.20 -13.39 31.81
CA SER A 344 -20.67 -13.92 30.52
C SER A 344 -22.19 -13.87 30.46
N GLY A 345 -22.74 -13.06 29.56
CA GLY A 345 -24.19 -12.93 29.41
C GLY A 345 -24.60 -11.79 28.50
N THR A 346 -25.89 -11.72 28.21
CA THR A 346 -26.52 -10.61 27.51
C THR A 346 -26.79 -9.47 28.49
N THR A 347 -26.24 -8.29 28.22
CA THR A 347 -26.40 -7.11 29.08
C THR A 347 -26.11 -5.81 28.33
N ASN A 348 -26.62 -4.68 28.83
CA ASN A 348 -26.18 -3.34 28.47
C ASN A 348 -25.25 -2.70 29.54
N GLU A 349 -24.99 -3.39 30.64
CA GLU A 349 -24.07 -2.93 31.69
C GLU A 349 -23.37 -4.08 32.44
N ILE A 350 -22.16 -3.84 32.93
CA ILE A 350 -21.41 -4.78 33.78
C ILE A 350 -20.97 -4.04 35.04
N ASN A 351 -21.42 -4.54 36.19
CA ASN A 351 -20.93 -4.07 37.48
C ASN A 351 -19.51 -4.61 37.74
N VAL A 352 -18.57 -3.68 37.91
CA VAL A 352 -17.13 -3.95 38.14
C VAL A 352 -16.66 -3.48 39.51
N SER A 353 -17.56 -3.04 40.40
CA SER A 353 -17.23 -2.51 41.74
C SER A 353 -16.45 -3.50 42.61
N GLU A 354 -16.70 -4.80 42.47
CA GLU A 354 -16.04 -5.88 43.22
C GLU A 354 -14.81 -6.45 42.48
N TRP A 355 -14.44 -5.89 41.32
CA TRP A 355 -13.30 -6.39 40.53
C TRP A 355 -12.01 -5.70 40.98
N ALA A 356 -10.90 -6.43 40.96
CA ALA A 356 -9.59 -5.84 41.30
C ALA A 356 -9.17 -4.79 40.25
N ASN A 357 -8.42 -3.78 40.67
CA ASN A 357 -7.82 -2.81 39.73
C ASN A 357 -6.96 -3.56 38.70
N GLY A 358 -7.17 -3.29 37.41
CA GLY A 358 -6.48 -4.04 36.37
C GLY A 358 -7.08 -3.91 34.96
N ILE A 359 -6.48 -4.64 34.03
CA ILE A 359 -6.89 -4.69 32.63
C ILE A 359 -7.78 -5.92 32.41
N TYR A 360 -8.89 -5.73 31.70
CA TYR A 360 -9.85 -6.75 31.34
C TYR A 360 -10.07 -6.78 29.83
N PHE A 361 -10.39 -7.96 29.30
CA PHE A 361 -10.69 -8.18 27.90
C PHE A 361 -12.13 -8.65 27.76
N ALA A 362 -12.92 -7.96 26.96
CA ALA A 362 -14.30 -8.31 26.70
C ALA A 362 -14.48 -8.73 25.24
N LYS A 363 -15.28 -9.77 25.01
CA LYS A 363 -15.54 -10.37 23.70
C LYS A 363 -17.05 -10.52 23.47
N SER A 364 -17.52 -10.14 22.29
CA SER A 364 -18.89 -10.37 21.79
C SER A 364 -18.80 -10.76 20.32
N GLY A 365 -19.21 -11.98 19.99
CA GLY A 365 -18.99 -12.55 18.65
C GLY A 365 -17.51 -12.54 18.26
N SER A 366 -17.20 -11.91 17.13
CA SER A 366 -15.84 -11.71 16.61
C SER A 366 -15.15 -10.44 17.13
N SER A 367 -15.89 -9.56 17.81
CA SER A 367 -15.36 -8.30 18.34
C SER A 367 -14.72 -8.52 19.72
N SER A 368 -13.63 -7.79 19.98
CA SER A 368 -13.00 -7.74 21.31
C SER A 368 -12.54 -6.34 21.65
N PHE A 369 -12.62 -5.95 22.92
CA PHE A 369 -12.10 -4.67 23.41
C PHE A 369 -11.48 -4.81 24.79
N LYS A 370 -10.56 -3.89 25.10
CA LYS A 370 -9.84 -3.82 26.37
C LYS A 370 -10.40 -2.68 27.21
N PHE A 371 -10.62 -2.91 28.50
CA PHE A 371 -10.94 -1.83 29.45
C PHE A 371 -10.18 -1.97 30.76
N ILE A 372 -10.16 -0.88 31.52
CA ILE A 372 -9.45 -0.76 32.79
C ILE A 372 -10.47 -0.63 33.91
N VAL A 373 -10.32 -1.41 34.97
CA VAL A 373 -11.01 -1.18 36.25
C VAL A 373 -10.06 -0.42 37.17
N SER A 374 -10.53 0.69 37.75
CA SER A 374 -9.77 1.51 38.69
C SER A 374 -10.70 2.13 39.74
N HIS A 375 -10.59 1.66 40.98
CA HIS A 375 -11.22 2.24 42.18
C HIS A 375 -10.39 3.36 42.79
#